data_AF-A0A346KIX9-F1
#
_entry.id   AF-A0A346KIX9-F1
#
_cell.length_a   1.000
_cell.length_b   1.000
_cell.length_c   1.000
_cell.angle_alpha   90.00
_cell.angle_beta   90.00
_cell.angle_gamma   90.00
#
_symmetry.space_group_name_H-M   'P 1'
#
loop_
_entity.id
_entity.type
_entity.pdbx_description
1 polymer ?
#
loop_
_entity_poly.entity_id
_entity_poly.type
_entity_poly.pdbx_seq_one_letter_code
_entity_poly.pdbx_strand_id
1 'polypeptide(L)'
;RDTSLKVPHGESGKVIGIRVFSRDDDDDLPAGVNELVRVYVAQKRKISDGDKLAGRHGNKGVIGKILPVEDMPFLPDGTPVDIILNTHGVPRRMNIGQILETHLGWVAKTGWNIEGNPEWAQNLPEDLQSAPADTRTATPVFDGAREEELTGLLSSTLPNRDGEVMVDGDGKARLFDGRSG
;
A
#
# COMPACT_ATOMS: atom_id res chain seq x y z
N ARG A 1 -15.46 23.38 43.30
CA ARG A 1 -15.53 23.48 41.82
C ARG A 1 -14.85 22.23 41.26
N ASP A 2 -15.51 21.44 40.41
CA ASP A 2 -14.90 20.25 39.79
C ASP A 2 -13.92 20.68 38.70
N THR A 3 -12.69 20.19 38.78
CA THR A 3 -11.59 20.45 37.83
C THR A 3 -10.92 19.14 37.37
N SER A 4 -11.65 18.02 37.46
CA SER A 4 -11.14 16.70 37.04
C SER A 4 -10.72 16.70 35.57
N LEU A 5 -9.62 16.02 35.25
CA LEU A 5 -9.20 15.79 33.86
C LEU A 5 -10.23 14.88 33.18
N LYS A 6 -10.76 15.32 32.04
CA LYS A 6 -11.74 14.58 31.24
C LYS A 6 -11.14 14.25 29.87
N VAL A 7 -11.60 13.14 29.29
CA VAL A 7 -11.23 12.79 27.92
C VAL A 7 -11.75 13.89 26.97
N PRO A 8 -10.89 14.46 26.10
CA PRO A 8 -11.31 15.44 25.12
C PRO A 8 -12.35 14.89 24.13
N HIS A 9 -13.10 15.81 23.50
CA HIS A 9 -14.07 15.41 22.48
C HIS A 9 -13.36 14.81 21.25
N GLY A 10 -13.93 13.72 20.70
CA GLY A 10 -13.37 13.03 19.54
C GLY A 10 -12.21 12.08 19.86
N GLU A 11 -11.75 12.04 21.12
CA GLU A 11 -10.76 11.07 21.58
C GLU A 11 -11.45 9.86 22.21
N SER A 12 -10.93 8.68 21.90
CA SER A 12 -11.38 7.41 22.47
C SER A 12 -10.23 6.42 22.44
N GLY A 13 -10.25 5.42 23.31
CA GLY A 13 -9.19 4.43 23.34
C GLY A 13 -9.18 3.59 24.59
N LYS A 14 -8.10 2.83 24.76
CA LYS A 14 -7.83 2.06 25.97
C LYS A 14 -6.71 2.74 26.75
N VAL A 15 -6.85 2.82 28.07
CA VAL A 15 -5.74 3.22 28.93
C VAL A 15 -4.70 2.10 28.88
N ILE A 16 -3.49 2.44 28.45
CA ILE A 16 -2.38 1.49 28.33
C ILE A 16 -1.34 1.68 29.44
N GLY A 17 -1.41 2.79 30.16
CA GLY A 17 -0.50 3.09 31.25
C GLY A 17 -0.91 4.31 32.02
N ILE A 18 -0.58 4.32 33.31
CA ILE A 18 -0.73 5.45 34.21
C ILE A 18 0.62 5.65 34.86
N ARG A 19 1.13 6.88 34.83
CA ARG A 19 2.35 7.26 35.52
C ARG A 19 2.03 8.40 36.48
N VAL A 20 2.17 8.11 37.76
CA VAL A 20 1.97 9.06 38.86
C VAL A 20 3.35 9.53 39.31
N PHE A 21 3.47 10.82 39.59
CA PHE A 21 4.63 11.43 40.22
C PHE A 21 4.15 12.22 41.44
N SER A 22 4.83 12.08 42.56
CA SER A 22 4.46 12.73 43.82
C SER A 22 5.65 13.42 44.46
N ARG A 23 5.43 14.62 44.99
CA ARG A 23 6.45 15.34 45.77
C ARG A 23 6.82 14.58 47.05
N ASP A 24 5.87 13.82 47.59
CA ASP A 24 6.09 13.00 48.80
C ASP A 24 6.97 11.77 48.51
N ASP A 25 7.04 11.34 47.25
CA ASP A 25 7.88 10.23 46.78
C ASP A 25 9.26 10.72 46.27
N ASP A 26 9.61 11.99 46.54
CA ASP A 26 10.85 12.67 46.10
C ASP A 26 11.02 12.73 44.57
N ASP A 27 9.90 12.75 43.83
CA ASP A 27 9.91 12.96 42.38
C ASP A 27 10.19 14.44 42.04
N ASP A 28 11.00 14.66 40.99
CA ASP A 28 11.30 16.00 40.48
C ASP A 28 10.07 16.64 39.82
N LEU A 29 9.46 17.60 40.54
CA LEU A 29 8.25 18.31 40.15
C LEU A 29 8.45 19.83 40.13
N PRO A 30 7.82 20.55 39.17
CA PRO A 30 7.85 22.01 39.14
C PRO A 30 7.38 22.64 40.46
N ALA A 31 7.91 23.84 40.76
CA ALA A 31 7.52 24.59 41.95
C ALA A 31 6.00 24.83 41.98
N GLY A 32 5.36 24.49 43.10
CA GLY A 32 3.91 24.63 43.30
C GLY A 32 3.06 23.43 42.86
N VAL A 33 3.66 22.36 42.33
CA VAL A 33 2.97 21.10 42.00
C VAL A 33 3.23 20.06 43.09
N ASN A 34 2.16 19.45 43.62
CA ASN A 34 2.24 18.40 44.64
C ASN A 34 2.22 17.00 44.03
N GLU A 35 1.37 16.77 43.03
CA GLU A 35 1.20 15.49 42.35
C GLU A 35 0.96 15.73 40.85
N LEU A 36 1.52 14.87 40.00
CA LEU A 36 1.35 14.90 38.56
C LEU A 36 0.96 13.50 38.06
N VAL A 37 -0.22 13.38 37.45
CA VAL A 37 -0.70 12.12 36.87
C VAL A 37 -0.71 12.22 35.35
N ARG A 38 -0.02 11.29 34.68
CA ARG A 38 -0.08 11.10 33.23
C ARG A 38 -0.84 9.82 32.91
N VAL A 39 -1.89 9.94 32.10
CA VAL A 39 -2.68 8.81 31.61
C VAL A 39 -2.41 8.64 30.12
N TYR A 40 -1.92 7.47 29.72
CA TYR A 40 -1.65 7.14 28.32
C TYR A 40 -2.85 6.40 27.75
N VAL A 41 -3.52 7.02 26.77
CA VAL A 41 -4.67 6.44 26.07
C VAL A 41 -4.26 6.11 24.64
N ALA A 42 -4.40 4.85 24.25
CA ALA A 42 -4.10 4.38 22.91
C ALA A 42 -5.38 4.10 22.10
N GLN A 43 -5.38 4.56 20.85
CA GLN A 43 -6.48 4.34 19.91
C GLN A 43 -5.97 3.57 18.69
N LYS A 44 -6.69 2.50 18.29
CA LYS A 44 -6.48 1.85 16.99
C LYS A 44 -7.46 2.46 15.99
N ARG A 45 -6.96 3.36 15.13
CA ARG A 45 -7.77 3.99 14.07
C ARG A 45 -7.75 3.11 12.83
N LYS A 46 -8.94 2.73 12.34
CA LYS A 46 -9.09 2.09 11.04
C LYS A 46 -9.16 3.17 9.96
N ILE A 47 -8.84 2.77 8.73
CA ILE A 47 -9.01 3.65 7.57
C ILE A 47 -10.48 4.04 7.44
N SER A 48 -10.72 5.32 7.16
CA SER A 48 -12.06 5.91 7.09
C SER A 48 -12.18 6.83 5.87
N ASP A 49 -13.42 7.07 5.42
CA ASP A 49 -13.68 8.07 4.40
C ASP A 49 -13.13 9.45 4.84
N GLY A 50 -12.46 10.14 3.92
CA GLY A 50 -11.76 11.39 4.20
C GLY A 50 -10.30 11.24 4.66
N ASP A 51 -9.85 10.04 5.04
CA ASP A 51 -8.43 9.81 5.30
C ASP A 51 -7.61 10.04 4.02
N LYS A 52 -6.40 10.60 4.19
CA LYS A 52 -5.53 10.95 3.07
C LYS A 52 -4.56 9.81 2.77
N LEU A 53 -4.57 9.36 1.52
CA LEU A 53 -3.62 8.38 0.98
C LEU A 53 -2.70 9.05 -0.04
N ALA A 54 -1.47 8.54 -0.14
CA ALA A 54 -0.51 8.98 -1.14
C ALA A 54 0.41 7.83 -1.57
N GLY A 55 0.78 7.82 -2.84
CA GLY A 55 1.85 6.96 -3.38
C GLY A 55 3.20 7.67 -3.38
N ARG A 56 4.24 6.94 -3.76
CA ARG A 56 5.63 7.42 -3.80
C ARG A 56 5.90 8.46 -4.90
N HIS A 57 5.03 8.52 -5.90
CA HIS A 57 5.15 9.40 -7.08
C HIS A 57 4.33 10.70 -6.96
N GLY A 58 4.01 11.11 -5.73
CA GLY A 58 3.27 12.35 -5.45
C GLY A 58 1.78 12.30 -5.82
N ASN A 59 1.27 11.16 -6.31
CA ASN A 59 -0.16 10.90 -6.42
C ASN A 59 -0.75 10.86 -5.00
N LYS A 60 -1.74 11.71 -4.75
CA LYS A 60 -2.36 11.90 -3.43
C LYS A 60 -3.83 12.22 -3.59
N GLY A 61 -4.64 11.74 -2.65
CA GLY A 61 -6.08 11.93 -2.60
C GLY A 61 -6.61 11.65 -1.20
N VAL A 62 -7.87 12.01 -0.98
CA VAL A 62 -8.63 11.55 0.18
C VAL A 62 -9.50 10.38 -0.25
N ILE A 63 -9.79 9.46 0.66
CA ILE A 63 -10.71 8.36 0.40
C ILE A 63 -12.10 8.94 0.18
N GLY A 64 -12.63 8.79 -1.03
CA GLY A 64 -13.96 9.28 -1.38
C GLY A 64 -15.07 8.33 -0.95
N LYS A 65 -14.81 7.01 -1.00
CA LYS A 65 -15.75 5.97 -0.60
C LYS A 65 -15.04 4.65 -0.34
N ILE A 66 -15.37 3.98 0.77
CA ILE A 66 -15.04 2.58 1.02
C ILE A 66 -16.22 1.71 0.55
N LEU A 67 -16.02 0.89 -0.47
CA LEU A 67 -17.04 -0.02 -1.00
C LEU A 67 -17.04 -1.36 -0.25
N PRO A 68 -18.20 -2.05 -0.16
CA PRO A 68 -18.23 -3.48 0.12
C PRO A 68 -17.37 -4.27 -0.87
N VAL A 69 -16.87 -5.43 -0.44
CA VAL A 69 -15.91 -6.22 -1.25
C VAL A 69 -16.57 -6.76 -2.52
N GLU A 70 -17.84 -7.14 -2.43
CA GLU A 70 -18.69 -7.62 -3.53
C GLU A 70 -18.98 -6.56 -4.60
N ASP A 71 -18.91 -5.27 -4.23
CA ASP A 71 -19.17 -4.13 -5.10
C ASP A 71 -17.91 -3.73 -5.91
N MET A 72 -16.74 -4.25 -5.56
CA MET A 72 -15.47 -3.90 -6.20
C MET A 72 -15.34 -4.62 -7.55
N PRO A 73 -14.74 -3.96 -8.55
CA PRO A 73 -14.31 -4.67 -9.75
C PRO A 73 -13.34 -5.80 -9.40
N PHE A 74 -13.50 -6.94 -10.04
CA PHE A 74 -12.74 -8.14 -9.72
C PHE A 74 -12.15 -8.80 -10.98
N LEU A 75 -11.03 -9.51 -10.79
CA LEU A 75 -10.33 -10.29 -11.81
C LEU A 75 -11.09 -11.57 -12.18
N PRO A 76 -10.76 -12.24 -13.30
CA PRO A 76 -11.45 -13.46 -13.72
C PRO A 76 -11.46 -14.59 -12.69
N ASP A 77 -10.44 -14.65 -11.83
CA ASP A 77 -10.33 -15.61 -10.73
C ASP A 77 -11.19 -15.26 -9.49
N GLY A 78 -11.95 -14.15 -9.54
CA GLY A 78 -12.78 -13.66 -8.45
C GLY A 78 -12.06 -12.71 -7.49
N THR A 79 -10.77 -12.42 -7.69
CA THR A 79 -10.01 -11.53 -6.80
C THR A 79 -10.45 -10.07 -6.98
N PRO A 80 -11.03 -9.41 -5.96
CA PRO A 80 -11.40 -8.00 -6.03
C PRO A 80 -10.16 -7.10 -5.99
N VAL A 81 -10.20 -5.96 -6.69
CA VAL A 81 -9.15 -4.94 -6.56
C VAL A 81 -9.25 -4.22 -5.21
N ASP A 82 -8.11 -3.83 -4.63
CA ASP A 82 -8.09 -3.16 -3.32
C ASP A 82 -8.35 -1.64 -3.40
N ILE A 83 -7.90 -0.99 -4.47
CA ILE A 83 -7.98 0.46 -4.64
C ILE A 83 -8.17 0.82 -6.12
N ILE A 84 -9.00 1.84 -6.39
CA ILE A 84 -9.24 2.37 -7.73
C ILE A 84 -8.68 3.79 -7.82
N LEU A 85 -7.71 3.99 -8.71
CA LEU A 85 -7.13 5.30 -8.98
C LEU A 85 -7.70 5.88 -10.29
N ASN A 86 -8.00 7.18 -10.28
CA ASN A 86 -8.55 7.85 -11.45
C ASN A 86 -7.48 8.10 -12.51
N THR A 87 -7.73 7.62 -13.74
CA THR A 87 -6.83 7.73 -14.90
C THR A 87 -6.56 9.19 -15.30
N HIS A 88 -7.53 10.09 -15.16
CA HIS A 88 -7.39 11.50 -15.55
C HIS A 88 -6.27 12.23 -14.80
N GLY A 89 -5.91 11.76 -13.61
CA GLY A 89 -4.88 12.37 -12.76
C GLY A 89 -3.45 12.05 -13.18
N VAL A 90 -3.24 11.02 -14.02
CA VAL A 90 -1.90 10.49 -14.32
C VAL A 90 -1.18 11.31 -15.40
N PRO A 91 -1.73 11.49 -16.63
CA PRO A 91 -0.97 12.13 -17.71
C PRO A 91 -0.63 13.59 -17.41
N ARG A 92 -1.52 14.31 -16.72
CA ARG A 92 -1.36 15.74 -16.41
C ARG A 92 -0.27 16.02 -15.37
N ARG A 93 0.10 15.03 -14.56
CA ARG A 93 1.10 15.20 -13.47
C ARG A 93 2.49 14.72 -13.85
N MET A 94 2.66 14.14 -15.05
CA MET A 94 3.93 13.61 -15.54
C MET A 94 4.60 12.63 -14.57
N ASN A 95 3.81 11.91 -13.78
CA ASN A 95 4.28 10.96 -12.76
C ASN A 95 4.02 9.51 -13.20
N ILE A 96 4.54 9.18 -14.39
CA ILE A 96 4.39 7.86 -15.03
C ILE A 96 4.99 6.71 -14.21
N GLY A 97 5.93 7.03 -13.31
CA GLY A 97 6.56 6.06 -12.41
C GLY A 97 5.55 5.24 -11.58
N GLN A 98 4.36 5.77 -11.28
CA GLN A 98 3.32 4.99 -10.59
C GLN A 98 2.75 3.85 -11.47
N ILE A 99 2.72 4.05 -12.80
CA ILE A 99 2.26 3.04 -13.76
C ILE A 99 3.35 1.99 -13.93
N LEU A 100 4.61 2.41 -14.10
CA LEU A 100 5.76 1.50 -14.16
C LEU A 100 5.88 0.66 -12.88
N GLU A 101 5.67 1.27 -11.71
CA GLU A 101 5.61 0.58 -10.42
C GLU A 101 4.44 -0.41 -10.35
N THR A 102 3.28 -0.08 -10.91
CA THR A 102 2.11 -0.98 -10.93
C THR A 102 2.40 -2.22 -11.78
N HIS A 103 3.01 -2.05 -12.95
CA HIS A 103 3.40 -3.17 -13.82
C HIS A 103 4.43 -4.06 -13.13
N LEU A 104 5.52 -3.48 -12.62
CA LEU A 104 6.56 -4.26 -11.94
C LEU A 104 6.03 -4.91 -10.67
N GLY A 105 5.13 -4.24 -9.94
CA GLY A 105 4.47 -4.76 -8.76
C GLY A 105 3.61 -5.99 -9.07
N TRP A 106 2.93 -6.01 -10.22
CA TRP A 106 2.20 -7.19 -10.68
C TRP A 106 3.15 -8.35 -11.00
N VAL A 107 4.19 -8.10 -11.80
CA VAL A 107 5.22 -9.10 -12.13
C VAL A 107 5.83 -9.70 -10.86
N ALA A 108 6.18 -8.85 -9.89
CA ALA A 108 6.75 -9.27 -8.61
C ALA A 108 5.76 -10.11 -7.77
N LYS A 109 4.46 -9.78 -7.83
CA LYS A 109 3.42 -10.52 -7.11
C LYS A 109 3.16 -11.89 -7.73
N THR A 110 3.07 -12.00 -9.05
CA THR A 110 2.83 -13.29 -9.72
C THR A 110 4.08 -14.15 -9.81
N GLY A 111 5.25 -13.52 -9.88
CA GLY A 111 6.47 -14.18 -10.33
C GLY A 111 6.51 -14.26 -11.86
N TRP A 112 7.67 -14.65 -12.38
CA TRP A 112 7.92 -14.76 -13.82
C TRP A 112 8.92 -15.87 -14.14
N ASN A 113 8.90 -16.32 -15.38
CA ASN A 113 9.89 -17.24 -15.93
C ASN A 113 10.16 -16.89 -17.39
N ILE A 114 11.36 -16.41 -17.70
CA ILE A 114 11.75 -16.03 -19.05
C ILE A 114 12.14 -17.30 -19.82
N GLU A 115 11.47 -17.55 -20.94
CA GLU A 115 11.82 -18.66 -21.83
C GLU A 115 12.86 -18.24 -22.88
N GLY A 116 13.94 -19.03 -22.98
CA GLY A 116 15.01 -18.80 -23.95
C GLY A 116 15.90 -17.60 -23.58
N ASN A 117 16.46 -16.94 -24.60
CA ASN A 117 17.36 -15.80 -24.45
C ASN A 117 16.89 -14.63 -25.33
N PRO A 118 15.77 -13.97 -24.99
CA PRO A 118 15.25 -12.88 -25.79
C PRO A 118 16.16 -11.64 -25.72
N GLU A 119 16.16 -10.82 -26.78
CA GLU A 119 17.04 -9.65 -26.91
C GLU A 119 16.87 -8.65 -25.75
N TRP A 120 15.63 -8.43 -25.31
CA TRP A 120 15.31 -7.52 -24.20
C TRP A 120 15.88 -7.98 -22.85
N ALA A 121 16.16 -9.27 -22.67
CA ALA A 121 16.67 -9.83 -21.41
C ALA A 121 18.20 -9.94 -21.36
N GLN A 122 18.93 -9.55 -22.42
CA GLN A 122 20.39 -9.74 -22.49
C GLN A 122 21.16 -9.02 -21.39
N ASN A 123 20.63 -7.90 -20.90
CA ASN A 123 21.24 -7.11 -19.84
C ASN A 123 20.69 -7.44 -18.45
N LEU A 124 19.69 -8.34 -18.36
CA LEU A 124 19.17 -8.78 -17.07
C LEU A 124 20.18 -9.72 -16.41
N PRO A 125 20.50 -9.50 -15.12
CA PRO A 125 21.22 -10.46 -14.31
C PRO A 125 20.61 -11.87 -14.39
N GLU A 126 21.46 -12.90 -14.38
CA GLU A 126 21.03 -14.30 -14.52
C GLU A 126 20.04 -14.73 -13.42
N ASP A 127 20.19 -14.18 -12.21
CA ASP A 127 19.30 -14.39 -11.07
C ASP A 127 17.91 -13.75 -11.25
N LEU A 128 17.73 -12.89 -12.25
CA LEU A 128 16.44 -12.30 -12.62
C LEU A 128 15.77 -12.98 -13.82
N GLN A 129 16.32 -14.09 -14.35
CA GLN A 129 15.66 -14.83 -15.43
C GLN A 129 14.36 -15.51 -14.98
N SER A 130 14.26 -15.86 -13.71
CA SER A 130 13.02 -16.38 -13.12
C SER A 130 12.91 -15.97 -11.67
N ALA A 131 11.69 -15.78 -11.19
CA ALA A 131 11.43 -15.53 -9.78
C ALA A 131 10.06 -16.10 -9.37
N PRO A 132 9.93 -16.62 -8.14
CA PRO A 132 8.67 -17.08 -7.62
C PRO A 132 7.69 -15.91 -7.37
N ALA A 133 6.43 -16.25 -7.11
CA ALA A 133 5.42 -15.31 -6.64
C ALA A 133 5.87 -14.60 -5.34
N ASP A 134 5.33 -13.40 -5.12
CA ASP A 134 5.63 -12.53 -3.98
C ASP A 134 7.13 -12.19 -3.80
N THR A 135 7.87 -12.09 -4.91
CA THR A 135 9.29 -11.74 -4.90
C THR A 135 9.49 -10.25 -4.61
N ARG A 136 10.46 -9.93 -3.75
CA ARG A 136 10.88 -8.54 -3.53
C ARG A 136 11.87 -8.14 -4.62
N THR A 137 11.54 -7.09 -5.36
CA THR A 137 12.39 -6.51 -6.40
C THR A 137 12.93 -5.15 -5.97
N ALA A 138 14.04 -4.74 -6.58
CA ALA A 138 14.64 -3.43 -6.37
C ALA A 138 14.90 -2.76 -7.72
N THR A 139 14.49 -1.49 -7.83
CA THR A 139 14.81 -0.62 -8.98
C THR A 139 15.57 0.60 -8.45
N PRO A 140 16.91 0.56 -8.41
CA PRO A 140 17.70 1.69 -7.99
C PRO A 140 17.38 2.95 -8.79
N VAL A 141 17.43 4.11 -8.14
CA VAL A 141 17.16 5.38 -8.83
C VAL A 141 18.25 5.62 -9.87
N PHE A 142 17.85 5.88 -11.12
CA PHE A 142 18.70 6.05 -12.30
C PHE A 142 19.40 4.78 -12.84
N ASP A 143 19.15 3.61 -12.25
CA ASP A 143 19.73 2.32 -12.66
C ASP A 143 18.71 1.18 -12.51
N GLY A 144 17.43 1.51 -12.66
CA GLY A 144 16.32 0.57 -12.49
C GLY A 144 15.96 -0.17 -13.78
N ALA A 145 14.90 -0.99 -13.69
CA ALA A 145 14.36 -1.72 -14.83
C ALA A 145 14.03 -0.79 -16.00
N ARG A 146 14.47 -1.17 -17.20
CA ARG A 146 14.20 -0.47 -18.45
C ARG A 146 12.82 -0.80 -18.98
N GLU A 147 12.29 0.04 -19.87
CA GLU A 147 10.95 -0.15 -20.44
C GLU A 147 10.80 -1.46 -21.21
N GLU A 148 11.82 -1.84 -21.97
CA GLU A 148 11.87 -3.09 -22.74
C GLU A 148 11.89 -4.32 -21.81
N GLU A 149 12.69 -4.26 -20.75
CA GLU A 149 12.78 -5.32 -19.73
C GLU A 149 11.43 -5.49 -19.02
N LEU A 150 10.79 -4.39 -18.63
CA LEU A 150 9.49 -4.43 -17.95
C LEU A 150 8.38 -5.00 -18.84
N THR A 151 8.36 -4.64 -20.12
CA THR A 151 7.38 -5.14 -21.09
C THR A 151 7.60 -6.63 -21.37
N GLY A 152 8.86 -7.05 -21.48
CA GLY A 152 9.22 -8.46 -21.62
C GLY A 152 8.84 -9.30 -20.40
N LEU A 153 9.08 -8.76 -19.19
CA LEU A 153 8.69 -9.40 -17.93
C LEU A 153 7.17 -9.56 -17.79
N LEU A 154 6.39 -8.55 -18.17
CA LEU A 154 4.91 -8.65 -18.18
C LEU A 154 4.42 -9.82 -19.04
N SER A 155 5.05 -10.02 -20.19
CA SER A 155 4.73 -11.12 -21.11
C SER A 155 5.20 -12.50 -20.62
N SER A 156 5.97 -12.55 -19.53
CA SER A 156 6.60 -13.77 -18.97
C SER A 156 6.08 -14.10 -17.57
N THR A 157 4.95 -13.51 -17.16
CA THR A 157 4.37 -13.72 -15.83
C THR A 157 3.83 -15.13 -15.66
N LEU A 158 3.98 -15.68 -14.45
CA LEU A 158 3.46 -17.01 -14.12
C LEU A 158 1.93 -17.00 -14.04
N PRO A 159 1.26 -18.09 -14.45
CA PRO A 159 -0.17 -18.24 -14.27
C PRO A 159 -0.53 -18.37 -12.78
N ASN A 160 -1.81 -18.14 -12.48
CA ASN A 160 -2.36 -18.41 -11.15
C ASN A 160 -2.48 -19.94 -10.89
N ARG A 161 -3.07 -20.30 -9.75
CA ARG A 161 -3.29 -21.70 -9.35
C ARG A 161 -4.11 -22.53 -10.35
N ASP A 162 -4.91 -21.87 -11.17
CA ASP A 162 -5.84 -22.49 -12.13
C ASP A 162 -5.22 -22.55 -13.55
N GLY A 163 -3.95 -22.12 -13.71
CA GLY A 163 -3.24 -22.12 -14.97
C GLY A 163 -3.55 -20.92 -15.87
N GLU A 164 -4.20 -19.90 -15.33
CA GLU A 164 -4.63 -18.72 -16.09
C GLU A 164 -3.70 -17.51 -15.83
N VAL A 165 -3.32 -16.81 -16.91
CA VAL A 165 -2.58 -15.56 -16.83
C VAL A 165 -3.57 -14.40 -16.79
N MET A 166 -3.61 -13.67 -15.67
CA MET A 166 -4.63 -12.64 -15.42
C MET A 166 -4.38 -11.31 -16.14
N VAL A 167 -3.12 -10.99 -16.41
CA VAL A 167 -2.67 -9.72 -17.00
C VAL A 167 -1.94 -10.00 -18.30
N ASP A 168 -2.30 -9.28 -19.36
CA ASP A 168 -1.69 -9.41 -20.68
C ASP A 168 -0.30 -8.72 -20.76
N GLY A 169 0.37 -8.87 -21.91
CA GLY A 169 1.66 -8.24 -22.16
C GLY A 169 1.63 -6.70 -22.19
N ASP A 170 0.45 -6.09 -22.29
CA ASP A 170 0.26 -4.63 -22.19
C ASP A 170 0.14 -4.16 -20.72
N GLY A 171 0.14 -5.08 -19.75
CA GLY A 171 -0.07 -4.78 -18.34
C GLY A 171 -1.54 -4.54 -17.99
N LYS A 172 -2.48 -5.02 -18.80
CA LYS A 172 -3.93 -4.85 -18.59
C LYS A 172 -4.60 -6.17 -18.26
N ALA A 173 -5.69 -6.10 -17.50
CA ALA A 173 -6.54 -7.23 -17.21
C ALA A 173 -8.00 -6.90 -17.56
N ARG A 174 -8.76 -7.94 -17.89
CA ARG A 174 -10.22 -7.84 -17.93
C ARG A 174 -10.75 -7.84 -16.51
N LEU A 175 -11.58 -6.86 -16.18
CA LEU A 175 -12.31 -6.80 -14.91
C LEU A 175 -13.80 -6.98 -15.14
N PHE A 176 -14.47 -7.55 -14.15
CA PHE A 176 -15.92 -7.64 -14.06
C PHE A 176 -16.45 -6.58 -13.10
N ASP A 177 -17.62 -6.03 -13.38
CA ASP A 177 -18.29 -5.08 -12.47
C ASP A 177 -19.01 -5.86 -11.37
N GLY A 178 -18.57 -5.70 -10.11
CA GLY A 178 -19.18 -6.32 -8.94
C GLY A 178 -20.66 -5.97 -8.74
N ARG A 179 -21.15 -4.88 -9.35
CA ARG A 179 -22.54 -4.44 -9.21
C ARG A 179 -23.49 -5.01 -10.25
N SER A 180 -23.06 -5.11 -11.50
CA SER A 180 -23.92 -5.60 -12.59
C SER A 180 -23.70 -7.07 -12.93
N GLY A 181 -22.54 -7.64 -12.60
CA GLY A 181 -22.00 -8.83 -13.27
C GLY A 181 -21.46 -8.51 -14.66
#